data_AF-A0A1E5MJ40-F1
#
_entry.id   AF-A0A1E5MJ40-F1
#
_cell.length_a   1.000
_cell.length_b   1.000
_cell.length_c   1.000
_cell.angle_alpha   90.00
_cell.angle_beta   90.00
_cell.angle_gamma   90.00
#
_symmetry.space_group_name_H-M   'P 1'
#
loop_
_entity.id
_entity.type
_entity.pdbx_description
1 polymer ?
#
loop_
_entity_poly.entity_id
_entity_poly.type
_entity_poly.pdbx_seq_one_letter_code
_entity_poly.pdbx_strand_id
1 'polypeptide(L)'
;MLVAGVSGGTGTTTVAALLVDAAGARRGAVVQASDHSGGELASRLPRLDPATTRDAVHDAGAHVLPAAHLAAAPENALVVVGRASDEGAADALAALDTAARADPSLPARTVVVLVDRTARGTAPDLGTLRARGVGPVVVLRRDPALGRPGRIDPGRLARATVEAAGAVLTALHW
;
A
#
# COMPACT_ATOMS: atom_id res chain seq x y z
N MET A 1 5.03 -3.68 8.57
CA MET A 1 4.54 -2.64 7.66
C MET A 1 3.02 -2.57 7.73
N LEU A 2 2.47 -1.37 7.84
CA LEU A 2 1.04 -1.08 7.89
C LEU A 2 0.59 -0.54 6.53
N VAL A 3 -0.50 -1.07 5.98
CA VAL A 3 -1.08 -0.65 4.70
C VAL A 3 -2.49 -0.16 4.96
N ALA A 4 -2.75 1.12 4.73
CA ALA A 4 -4.03 1.75 5.06
C ALA A 4 -4.55 2.62 3.91
N GLY A 5 -5.82 2.48 3.57
CA GLY A 5 -6.49 3.28 2.54
C GLY A 5 -7.13 4.53 3.11
N VAL A 6 -7.08 5.62 2.35
CA VAL A 6 -7.76 6.89 2.70
C VAL A 6 -9.28 6.77 2.70
N SER A 7 -9.82 5.78 1.99
CA SER A 7 -11.25 5.47 1.93
C SER A 7 -11.48 4.02 1.49
N GLY A 8 -12.72 3.54 1.67
CA GLY A 8 -13.15 2.23 1.22
C GLY A 8 -13.03 2.07 -0.30
N GLY A 9 -12.64 0.88 -0.76
CA GLY A 9 -12.55 0.56 -2.19
C GLY A 9 -11.35 1.19 -2.92
N THR A 10 -10.40 1.81 -2.22
CA THR A 10 -9.14 2.34 -2.81
C THR A 10 -8.20 1.24 -3.31
N GLY A 11 -8.42 -0.01 -2.90
CA GLY A 11 -7.58 -1.15 -3.27
C GLY A 11 -6.57 -1.55 -2.21
N THR A 12 -6.69 -1.06 -0.96
CA THR A 12 -5.79 -1.36 0.17
C THR A 12 -5.45 -2.83 0.30
N THR A 13 -6.46 -3.71 0.33
CA THR A 13 -6.26 -5.16 0.46
C THR A 13 -5.51 -5.76 -0.72
N THR A 14 -5.71 -5.26 -1.93
CA THR A 14 -4.95 -5.71 -3.10
C THR A 14 -3.50 -5.24 -3.01
N VAL A 15 -3.25 -4.01 -2.58
CA VAL A 15 -1.88 -3.50 -2.34
C VAL A 15 -1.20 -4.31 -1.24
N ALA A 16 -1.88 -4.58 -0.12
CA ALA A 16 -1.35 -5.40 0.97
C ALA A 16 -0.97 -6.81 0.49
N ALA A 17 -1.85 -7.47 -0.27
CA ALA A 17 -1.56 -8.80 -0.84
C ALA A 17 -0.35 -8.78 -1.79
N LEU A 18 -0.22 -7.75 -2.64
CA LEU A 18 0.94 -7.58 -3.52
C LEU A 18 2.24 -7.38 -2.72
N LEU A 19 2.19 -6.62 -1.64
CA LEU A 19 3.35 -6.36 -0.80
C LEU A 19 3.77 -7.59 0.01
N VAL A 20 2.82 -8.43 0.45
CA VAL A 20 3.12 -9.72 1.07
C VAL A 20 3.88 -10.62 0.11
N ASP A 21 3.37 -10.78 -1.12
CA ASP A 21 3.99 -11.62 -2.14
C ASP A 21 5.39 -11.10 -2.53
N ALA A 22 5.50 -9.80 -2.84
CA ALA A 22 6.76 -9.18 -3.21
C ALA A 22 7.81 -9.24 -2.08
N ALA A 23 7.40 -9.04 -0.83
CA ALA A 23 8.30 -9.11 0.32
C ALA A 23 8.76 -10.55 0.58
N GLY A 24 7.87 -11.52 0.40
CA GLY A 24 8.19 -12.95 0.49
C GLY A 24 9.16 -13.38 -0.59
N ALA A 25 8.91 -12.98 -1.85
CA ALA A 25 9.80 -13.24 -2.98
C ALA A 25 11.19 -12.63 -2.77
N ARG A 26 11.28 -11.38 -2.29
CA ARG A 26 12.55 -10.70 -1.99
C ARG A 26 13.35 -11.39 -0.89
N ARG A 27 12.69 -11.97 0.10
CA ARG A 27 13.34 -12.66 1.24
C ARG A 27 13.57 -14.14 1.03
N GLY A 28 12.93 -14.75 0.03
CA GLY A 28 12.86 -16.21 -0.08
C GLY A 28 12.11 -16.85 1.10
N ALA A 29 11.08 -16.19 1.64
CA ALA A 29 10.35 -16.59 2.84
C ALA A 29 8.84 -16.32 2.73
N VAL A 30 8.04 -16.86 3.66
CA VAL A 30 6.60 -16.59 3.77
C VAL A 30 6.39 -15.47 4.79
N VAL A 31 6.00 -14.29 4.32
CA VAL A 31 5.75 -13.10 5.14
C VAL A 31 4.41 -13.20 5.83
N GLN A 32 4.35 -12.83 7.12
CA GLN A 32 3.10 -12.81 7.85
C GLN A 32 2.16 -11.76 7.25
N ALA A 33 0.92 -12.17 6.98
CA ALA A 33 -0.15 -11.29 6.54
C ALA A 33 -1.21 -11.21 7.65
N SER A 34 -1.63 -10.01 8.02
CA SER A 34 -2.68 -9.81 9.02
C SER A 34 -3.73 -8.87 8.46
N ASP A 35 -4.99 -9.28 8.58
CA ASP A 35 -6.13 -8.55 8.06
C ASP A 35 -6.93 -7.93 9.21
N HIS A 36 -7.02 -6.60 9.20
CA HIS A 36 -7.84 -5.83 10.12
C HIS A 36 -9.03 -5.14 9.42
N SER A 37 -9.23 -5.46 8.14
CA SER A 37 -10.19 -4.81 7.23
C SER A 37 -11.47 -5.61 6.98
N GLY A 38 -11.57 -6.84 7.51
CA GLY A 38 -12.78 -7.67 7.44
C GLY A 38 -12.65 -9.03 6.75
N GLY A 39 -11.43 -9.49 6.44
CA GLY A 39 -11.18 -10.90 6.07
C GLY A 39 -10.92 -11.17 4.58
N GLU A 40 -10.86 -10.14 3.74
CA GLU A 40 -10.64 -10.29 2.30
C GLU A 40 -9.16 -10.47 1.91
N LEU A 41 -8.21 -10.21 2.81
CA LEU A 41 -6.78 -10.34 2.48
C LEU A 41 -6.43 -11.78 2.13
N ALA A 42 -6.90 -12.74 2.93
CA ALA A 42 -6.64 -14.16 2.71
C ALA A 42 -7.18 -14.66 1.35
N SER A 43 -8.27 -14.06 0.85
CA SER A 43 -8.85 -14.41 -0.45
C SER A 43 -7.99 -13.90 -1.62
N ARG A 44 -7.15 -12.88 -1.39
CA ARG A 44 -6.26 -12.26 -2.38
C ARG A 44 -4.85 -12.84 -2.39
N LEU A 45 -4.39 -13.42 -1.29
CA LEU A 45 -3.03 -13.97 -1.20
C LEU A 45 -2.80 -15.11 -2.21
N PRO A 46 -1.67 -15.13 -2.93
CA PRO A 46 -1.34 -16.21 -3.85
C PRO A 46 -1.34 -17.58 -3.17
N ARG A 47 -0.82 -17.64 -1.92
CA ARG A 47 -0.71 -18.85 -1.10
C ARG A 47 -1.06 -18.54 0.36
N LEU A 48 -1.49 -19.57 1.10
CA LEU A 48 -1.80 -19.50 2.54
C LEU A 48 -0.90 -20.46 3.29
N ASP A 49 0.40 -20.20 3.21
CA ASP A 49 1.42 -20.98 3.91
C ASP A 49 1.68 -20.37 5.30
N PRO A 50 2.09 -21.17 6.30
CA PRO A 50 2.53 -20.64 7.59
C PRO A 50 3.70 -19.67 7.41
N ALA A 51 3.66 -18.55 8.11
CA ALA A 51 4.74 -17.55 8.06
C ALA A 51 6.07 -18.15 8.55
N THR A 52 7.14 -17.87 7.83
CA THR A 52 8.52 -18.28 8.16
C THR A 52 9.41 -17.12 8.57
N THR A 53 8.87 -15.90 8.62
CA THR A 53 9.53 -14.69 9.10
C THR A 53 8.68 -14.00 10.17
N ARG A 54 9.32 -13.13 10.97
CA ARG A 54 8.68 -12.21 11.92
C ARG A 54 8.21 -10.91 11.26
N ASP A 55 8.64 -10.65 10.03
CA ASP A 55 8.17 -9.50 9.26
C ASP A 55 6.70 -9.69 8.91
N ALA A 56 5.90 -8.64 9.14
CA ALA A 56 4.46 -8.68 8.94
C ALA A 56 3.95 -7.50 8.11
N VAL A 57 3.04 -7.80 7.18
CA VAL A 57 2.22 -6.82 6.47
C VAL A 57 0.82 -6.84 7.07
N HIS A 58 0.38 -5.69 7.54
CA HIS A 58 -0.93 -5.50 8.14
C HIS A 58 -1.82 -4.69 7.20
N ASP A 59 -2.91 -5.30 6.71
CA ASP A 59 -3.97 -4.58 6.02
C ASP A 59 -4.87 -3.92 7.05
N ALA A 60 -4.78 -2.60 7.15
CA ALA A 60 -5.57 -1.78 8.06
C ALA A 60 -6.89 -1.27 7.42
N GLY A 61 -7.24 -1.70 6.20
CA GLY A 61 -8.46 -1.26 5.54
C GLY A 61 -8.50 0.26 5.33
N ALA A 62 -9.67 0.88 5.47
CA ALA A 62 -9.86 2.32 5.25
C ALA A 62 -9.54 3.17 6.50
N HIS A 63 -8.45 2.86 7.21
CA HIS A 63 -8.14 3.42 8.54
C HIS A 63 -6.74 4.02 8.62
N VAL A 64 -6.45 5.06 7.83
CA VAL A 64 -5.13 5.74 7.83
C VAL A 64 -4.75 6.29 9.20
N LEU A 65 -5.65 6.95 9.93
CA LEU A 65 -5.28 7.61 11.19
C LEU A 65 -4.87 6.61 12.30
N PRO A 66 -5.61 5.52 12.56
CA PRO A 66 -5.13 4.48 13.47
C PRO A 66 -3.81 3.85 13.03
N ALA A 67 -3.64 3.55 11.73
CA ALA A 67 -2.39 3.00 11.21
C ALA A 67 -1.22 3.98 11.37
N ALA A 68 -1.45 5.27 11.13
CA ALA A 68 -0.47 6.33 11.32
C ALA A 68 -0.02 6.46 12.77
N HIS A 69 -0.94 6.32 13.73
CA HIS A 69 -0.60 6.32 15.15
C HIS A 69 0.34 5.17 15.51
N LEU A 70 0.08 3.96 14.99
CA LEU A 70 0.97 2.80 15.19
C LEU A 70 2.32 2.98 14.46
N ALA A 71 2.33 3.68 13.33
CA ALA A 71 3.52 3.99 12.56
C ALA A 71 4.40 5.11 13.16
N ALA A 72 3.96 5.75 14.25
CA ALA A 72 4.80 6.70 14.99
C ALA A 72 6.01 6.00 15.64
N ALA A 73 5.90 4.70 15.93
CA ALA A 73 7.03 3.88 16.33
C ALA A 73 7.98 3.68 15.13
N PRO A 74 9.27 4.03 15.23
CA PRO A 74 10.18 4.08 14.07
C PRO A 74 10.43 2.73 13.39
N GLU A 75 10.19 1.62 14.07
CA GLU A 75 10.24 0.26 13.53
C GLU A 75 9.09 -0.04 12.54
N ASN A 76 8.03 0.77 12.54
CA ASN A 76 6.84 0.57 11.72
C ASN A 76 6.87 1.45 10.47
N ALA A 77 6.87 0.81 9.31
CA ALA A 77 6.64 1.47 8.02
C ALA A 77 5.14 1.67 7.74
N LEU A 78 4.78 2.81 7.15
CA LEU A 78 3.42 3.13 6.71
C LEU A 78 3.32 3.23 5.18
N VAL A 79 2.31 2.57 4.63
CA VAL A 79 1.84 2.74 3.25
C VAL A 79 0.43 3.30 3.27
N VAL A 80 0.23 4.46 2.64
CA VAL A 80 -1.09 5.07 2.46
C VAL A 80 -1.60 4.81 1.04
N VAL A 81 -2.78 4.23 0.92
CA VAL A 81 -3.38 3.84 -0.36
C VAL A 81 -4.50 4.81 -0.74
N GLY A 82 -4.39 5.41 -1.92
CA GLY A 82 -5.37 6.34 -2.48
C GLY A 82 -5.79 5.97 -3.89
N ARG A 83 -6.79 6.68 -4.43
CA ARG A 83 -7.12 6.60 -5.86
C ARG A 83 -6.07 7.38 -6.66
N ALA A 84 -5.69 6.90 -7.84
CA ALA A 84 -4.87 7.66 -8.79
C ALA A 84 -5.69 8.74 -9.50
N SER A 85 -6.08 9.76 -8.74
CA SER A 85 -6.73 10.99 -9.19
C SER A 85 -6.27 12.15 -8.31
N ASP A 86 -6.47 13.39 -8.75
CA ASP A 86 -6.11 14.57 -7.94
C ASP A 86 -6.88 14.60 -6.61
N GLU A 87 -8.15 14.19 -6.63
CA GLU A 87 -8.97 13.99 -5.42
C GLU A 87 -8.35 12.94 -4.49
N GLY A 88 -7.91 11.79 -5.01
CA GLY A 88 -7.30 10.74 -4.21
C GLY A 88 -5.93 11.13 -3.63
N ALA A 89 -5.16 11.95 -4.36
CA ALA A 89 -3.92 12.53 -3.86
C ALA A 89 -4.19 13.58 -2.76
N ALA A 90 -5.22 14.40 -2.91
CA ALA A 90 -5.65 15.35 -1.89
C ALA A 90 -6.18 14.64 -0.64
N ASP A 91 -6.94 13.55 -0.78
CA ASP A 91 -7.41 12.71 0.33
C ASP A 91 -6.22 12.14 1.13
N ALA A 92 -5.21 11.61 0.42
CA ALA A 92 -3.98 11.10 1.04
C ALA A 92 -3.21 12.19 1.78
N LEU A 93 -3.08 13.37 1.17
CA LEU A 93 -2.42 14.50 1.81
C LEU A 93 -3.18 14.95 3.06
N ALA A 94 -4.50 15.09 3.01
CA ALA A 94 -5.31 15.51 4.15
C ALA A 94 -5.21 14.53 5.33
N ALA A 95 -5.20 13.22 5.04
CA ALA A 95 -4.98 12.19 6.06
C ALA A 95 -3.57 12.30 6.68
N LEU A 96 -2.55 12.52 5.87
CA LEU A 96 -1.17 12.69 6.33
C LEU A 96 -0.96 13.99 7.10
N ASP A 97 -1.54 15.11 6.68
CA ASP A 97 -1.51 16.39 7.40
C ASP A 97 -2.16 16.25 8.79
N THR A 98 -3.23 15.45 8.89
CA THR A 98 -3.87 15.16 10.17
C THR A 98 -2.97 14.31 11.06
N ALA A 99 -2.36 13.26 10.51
CA ALA A 99 -1.42 12.41 11.25
C ALA A 99 -0.14 13.15 11.66
N ALA A 100 0.33 14.09 10.84
CA ALA A 100 1.52 14.91 11.09
C ALA A 100 1.39 15.80 12.33
N ARG A 101 0.17 16.05 12.82
CA ARG A 101 -0.06 16.75 14.09
C ARG A 101 0.47 15.96 15.29
N ALA A 102 0.48 14.63 15.20
CA ALA A 102 1.00 13.76 16.25
C ALA A 102 2.48 13.40 16.01
N ASP A 103 2.88 13.19 14.74
CA ASP A 103 4.28 12.96 14.35
C ASP A 103 4.60 13.74 13.06
N PRO A 104 5.25 14.92 13.16
CA PRO A 104 5.59 15.75 12.01
C PRO A 104 6.51 15.09 10.98
N SER A 105 7.22 14.03 11.36
CA SER A 105 8.15 13.33 10.48
C SER A 105 7.50 12.18 9.70
N LEU A 106 6.26 11.82 10.04
CA LEU A 106 5.54 10.70 9.45
C LEU A 106 5.34 10.85 7.92
N PRO A 107 4.97 12.03 7.37
CA PRO A 107 4.79 12.17 5.93
C PRO A 107 6.04 11.80 5.12
N ALA A 108 7.24 12.20 5.57
CA ALA A 108 8.50 11.98 4.86
C ALA A 108 8.93 10.51 4.82
N ARG A 109 8.52 9.72 5.82
CA ARG A 109 8.77 8.27 5.90
C ARG A 109 7.62 7.41 5.36
N THR A 110 6.51 8.03 4.94
CA THR A 110 5.35 7.32 4.41
C THR A 110 5.47 7.16 2.90
N VAL A 111 5.17 5.96 2.41
CA VAL A 111 4.97 5.74 0.96
C VAL A 111 3.49 5.87 0.62
N VAL A 112 3.17 6.70 -0.36
CA VAL A 112 1.81 6.81 -0.90
C VAL A 112 1.68 5.95 -2.15
N VAL A 113 0.70 5.05 -2.18
CA VAL A 113 0.36 4.24 -3.34
C VAL A 113 -0.97 4.72 -3.92
N LEU A 114 -0.93 5.28 -5.12
CA LEU A 114 -2.11 5.74 -5.84
C LEU A 114 -2.54 4.67 -6.85
N VAL A 115 -3.72 4.09 -6.66
CA VAL A 115 -4.23 2.98 -7.47
C VAL A 115 -5.12 3.50 -8.59
N ASP A 116 -4.71 3.26 -9.83
CA ASP A 116 -5.50 3.55 -11.02
C ASP A 116 -6.51 2.42 -11.27
N ARG A 117 -7.78 2.76 -11.19
CA ARG A 117 -8.89 1.81 -11.44
C ARG A 117 -9.61 2.07 -12.75
N THR A 118 -9.25 3.13 -13.48
CA THR A 118 -10.00 3.56 -14.67
C THR A 118 -9.25 3.19 -15.94
N ALA A 119 -9.99 2.98 -17.04
CA ALA A 119 -9.36 2.67 -18.34
C ALA A 119 -8.69 3.88 -19.00
N ARG A 120 -9.02 5.10 -18.55
CA ARG A 120 -8.57 6.38 -19.13
C ARG A 120 -7.98 7.32 -18.08
N GLY A 121 -7.35 6.76 -17.05
CA GLY A 121 -6.92 7.53 -15.87
C GLY A 121 -6.00 8.68 -16.25
N THR A 122 -6.40 9.90 -15.90
CA THR A 122 -5.49 11.05 -15.90
C THR A 122 -4.45 10.81 -14.82
N ALA A 123 -3.17 10.94 -15.15
CA ALA A 123 -2.12 10.83 -14.14
C ALA A 123 -2.35 11.95 -13.09
N PRO A 124 -2.43 11.62 -11.79
CA PRO A 124 -2.61 12.64 -10.76
C PRO A 124 -1.41 13.59 -10.72
N ASP A 125 -1.65 14.86 -10.38
CA ASP A 125 -0.55 15.79 -10.10
C ASP A 125 0.15 15.41 -8.79
N LEU A 126 1.31 14.77 -8.93
CA LEU A 126 2.15 14.38 -7.80
C LEU A 126 2.94 15.55 -7.19
N GLY A 127 2.97 16.71 -7.86
CA GLY A 127 3.71 17.89 -7.43
C GLY A 127 3.28 18.35 -6.04
N THR A 128 1.97 18.32 -5.77
CA THR A 128 1.40 18.72 -4.48
C THR A 128 1.87 17.82 -3.33
N LEU A 129 1.86 16.50 -3.50
CA LEU A 129 2.36 15.57 -2.47
C LEU A 129 3.85 15.78 -2.20
N ARG A 130 4.66 15.94 -3.27
CA ARG A 130 6.10 16.16 -3.15
C ARG A 130 6.44 17.49 -2.48
N ALA A 131 5.74 18.56 -2.84
CA ALA A 131 5.93 19.89 -2.25
C ALA A 131 5.62 19.92 -0.74
N ARG A 132 4.79 18.99 -0.26
CA ARG A 132 4.45 18.82 1.16
C ARG A 132 5.39 17.89 1.91
N GLY A 133 6.47 17.44 1.27
CA GLY A 133 7.48 16.57 1.89
C GLY A 133 6.97 15.16 2.16
N VAL A 134 5.92 14.72 1.47
CA VAL A 134 5.54 13.30 1.49
C VAL A 134 6.68 12.50 0.87
N GLY A 135 6.93 11.32 1.43
CA GLY A 135 7.90 10.36 0.91
C GLY A 135 7.57 9.88 -0.51
N PRO A 136 8.14 8.75 -0.93
CA PRO A 136 7.92 8.25 -2.28
C PRO A 136 6.44 8.03 -2.61
N VAL A 137 6.03 8.49 -3.80
CA VAL A 137 4.68 8.27 -4.33
C VAL A 137 4.77 7.29 -5.50
N VAL A 138 4.08 6.17 -5.38
CA VAL A 138 4.02 5.09 -6.37
C VAL A 138 2.63 5.06 -6.98
N VAL A 139 2.54 5.03 -8.30
CA VAL A 139 1.26 4.87 -9.00
C VAL A 139 1.12 3.42 -9.46
N LEU A 140 0.18 2.70 -8.86
CA LEU A 140 -0.18 1.35 -9.28
C LEU A 140 -1.17 1.44 -10.44
N ARG A 141 -0.67 1.22 -11.66
CA ARG A 141 -1.51 1.22 -12.85
C ARG A 141 -2.47 0.04 -12.86
N ARG A 142 -3.58 0.20 -13.59
CA ARG A 142 -4.56 -0.86 -13.75
C ARG A 142 -3.91 -2.12 -14.32
N ASP A 143 -4.08 -3.23 -13.61
CA ASP A 143 -3.64 -4.55 -14.04
C ASP A 143 -4.87 -5.48 -14.18
N PRO A 144 -5.13 -6.04 -15.37
CA PRO A 144 -6.22 -6.99 -15.58
C PRO A 144 -6.19 -8.20 -14.65
N ALA A 145 -5.01 -8.65 -14.21
CA ALA A 145 -4.86 -9.77 -13.29
C ALA A 145 -5.40 -9.45 -11.89
N LEU A 146 -5.40 -8.16 -11.51
CA LEU A 146 -5.90 -7.69 -10.22
C LEU A 146 -7.40 -7.43 -10.22
N GLY A 147 -8.01 -7.21 -11.39
CA GLY A 147 -9.43 -6.87 -11.52
C GLY A 147 -10.40 -8.03 -11.30
N ARG A 148 -9.89 -9.27 -11.17
CA ARG A 148 -10.71 -10.45 -10.90
C ARG A 148 -10.78 -10.70 -9.40
N PRO A 149 -11.96 -11.06 -8.85
CA PRO A 149 -12.07 -11.56 -7.48
C PRO A 149 -11.20 -12.80 -7.26
N GLY A 150 -10.82 -13.04 -6.00
CA GLY A 150 -10.04 -14.20 -5.58
C GLY A 150 -8.53 -13.97 -5.63
N ARG A 151 -7.77 -15.07 -5.62
CA ARG A 151 -6.33 -15.07 -5.41
C ARG A 151 -5.61 -14.35 -6.55
N ILE A 152 -4.61 -13.55 -6.18
CA ILE A 152 -3.67 -12.97 -7.12
C ILE A 152 -2.76 -14.10 -7.63
N ASP A 153 -2.61 -14.20 -8.94
CA ASP A 153 -1.64 -15.10 -9.58
C ASP A 153 -0.40 -14.27 -9.96
N PRO A 154 0.72 -14.41 -9.24
CA PRO A 154 1.95 -13.65 -9.49
C PRO A 154 2.48 -13.83 -10.92
N GLY A 155 2.25 -15.01 -11.52
CA GLY A 155 2.69 -15.32 -12.88
C GLY A 155 1.93 -14.56 -13.97
N ARG A 156 0.81 -13.90 -13.62
CA ARG A 156 -0.03 -13.13 -14.56
C ARG A 156 0.05 -11.63 -14.34
N LEU A 157 0.77 -11.17 -13.33
CA LEU A 157 0.94 -9.75 -13.05
C LEU A 157 1.73 -9.10 -14.19
N ALA A 158 1.31 -7.90 -14.58
CA ALA A 158 2.09 -7.08 -15.48
C ALA A 158 3.42 -6.70 -14.81
N ARG A 159 4.49 -6.61 -15.61
CA ARG A 159 5.81 -6.22 -15.11
C ARG A 159 5.78 -4.91 -14.31
N ALA A 160 5.03 -3.92 -14.77
CA ALA A 160 4.86 -2.63 -14.08
C ALA A 160 4.25 -2.77 -12.67
N THR A 161 3.35 -3.72 -12.47
CA THR A 161 2.74 -4.03 -11.16
C THR A 161 3.78 -4.59 -10.19
N VAL A 162 4.60 -5.53 -10.67
CA VAL A 162 5.69 -6.13 -9.89
C VAL A 162 6.74 -5.07 -9.54
N GLU A 163 7.12 -4.23 -10.52
CA GLU A 163 8.05 -3.12 -10.31
C GLU A 163 7.51 -2.08 -9.31
N ALA A 164 6.21 -1.76 -9.38
CA ALA A 164 5.58 -0.86 -8.42
C ALA A 164 5.60 -1.41 -6.98
N ALA A 165 5.26 -2.70 -6.80
CA ALA A 165 5.36 -3.34 -5.48
C ALA A 165 6.81 -3.36 -4.96
N GLY A 166 7.77 -3.69 -5.84
CA GLY A 166 9.19 -3.64 -5.51
C GLY A 166 9.68 -2.23 -5.13
N ALA A 167 9.20 -1.20 -5.81
CA ALA A 167 9.52 0.20 -5.52
C ALA A 167 9.01 0.64 -4.14
N VAL A 168 7.80 0.21 -3.74
CA VAL A 168 7.29 0.45 -2.38
C VAL A 168 8.20 -0.18 -1.33
N LEU A 169 8.57 -1.45 -1.51
CA LEU A 169 9.45 -2.13 -0.56
C LEU A 169 10.83 -1.48 -0.50
N THR A 170 11.41 -1.11 -1.64
CA THR A 170 12.70 -0.41 -1.69
C THR A 170 12.63 0.95 -0.99
N ALA A 171 11.57 1.72 -1.18
CA ALA A 171 11.36 3.01 -0.51
C ALA A 171 11.26 2.89 1.01
N LEU A 172 10.76 1.77 1.51
CA LEU A 172 10.63 1.48 2.94
C LEU A 172 11.83 0.71 3.52
N HIS A 173 12.85 0.43 2.70
CA HIS A 173 13.97 -0.45 3.07
C HIS A 173 13.52 -1.84 3.56
N TRP A 174 12.45 -2.36 2.95
CA TRP A 174 11.83 -3.66 3.21
C TRP A 174 12.25 -4.75 2.22
#